data_AF-A0A2D1SZ99-F1
#
_entry.id   AF-A0A2D1SZ99-F1
#
_cell.length_a   1.000
_cell.length_b   1.000
_cell.length_c   1.000
_cell.angle_alpha   90.00
_cell.angle_beta   90.00
_cell.angle_gamma   90.00
#
_symmetry.space_group_name_H-M   'P 1'
#
loop_
_entity.id
_entity.type
_entity.pdbx_description
1 polymer ?
#
loop_
_entity_poly.entity_id
_entity_poly.type
_entity_poly.pdbx_seq_one_letter_code
_entity_poly.pdbx_strand_id
1 'polypeptide(L)' 'MCPREWKIDHVIPSDKGGTNSYSNAQVLSRKENREKSNKLPPET' A
#
# COMPACT_ATOMS: atom_id res chain seq x y z
N MET A 1 -7.55 -18.12 12.75
CA MET A 1 -6.69 -17.04 12.22
C MET A 1 -6.58 -17.23 10.71
N CYS A 2 -7.31 -16.42 9.93
CA CYS A 2 -7.40 -16.58 8.47
C CYS A 2 -6.14 -16.02 7.80
N PRO A 3 -5.39 -16.78 6.98
CA PRO A 3 -3.99 -16.45 6.73
C PRO A 3 -3.71 -15.59 5.49
N ARG A 4 -4.70 -15.13 4.71
CA ARG A 4 -4.43 -14.73 3.31
C ARG A 4 -5.31 -13.61 2.75
N GLU A 5 -5.53 -12.53 3.50
CA GLU A 5 -6.07 -11.30 2.91
C GLU A 5 -4.92 -10.42 2.42
N TRP A 6 -4.62 -10.57 1.13
CA TRP A 6 -3.79 -9.66 0.36
C TRP A 6 -4.70 -8.50 -0.08
N LYS A 7 -4.21 -7.27 0.11
CA LYS A 7 -4.89 -6.05 -0.31
C LYS A 7 -4.04 -5.34 -1.35
N ILE A 8 -4.72 -4.79 -2.34
CA ILE A 8 -4.11 -3.89 -3.31
C ILE A 8 -4.05 -2.52 -2.61
N ASP A 9 -2.84 -2.07 -2.34
CA ASP A 9 -2.54 -0.80 -1.69
C ASP A 9 -1.89 0.16 -2.69
N HIS A 10 -1.99 1.47 -2.43
CA HIS A 10 -1.31 2.46 -3.25
C HIS A 10 0.14 2.63 -2.77
N VAL A 11 1.14 2.50 -3.66
CA VAL A 11 2.56 2.73 -3.35
C VAL A 11 2.72 4.13 -2.77
N ILE A 12 2.23 5.14 -3.50
CA ILE A 12 2.07 6.51 -3.04
C ILE A 12 0.62 6.70 -2.59
N PRO A 13 0.36 7.08 -1.32
CA PRO A 13 -0.99 7.31 -0.84
C PRO A 13 -1.71 8.39 -1.66
N SER A 14 -3.02 8.23 -1.86
CA SER A 14 -3.85 9.19 -2.59
C SER A 14 -3.78 10.59 -2.00
N ASP A 15 -3.64 10.71 -0.67
CA ASP A 15 -3.47 11.99 0.04
C ASP A 15 -2.21 12.76 -0.37
N LYS A 16 -1.19 12.08 -0.91
CA LYS A 16 0.09 12.67 -1.31
C LYS A 16 0.24 12.83 -2.82
N GLY A 17 -0.87 12.75 -3.56
CA GLY A 17 -0.88 12.86 -5.03
C GLY A 17 -0.64 11.54 -5.75
N GLY A 18 -0.78 10.40 -5.05
CA GLY A 18 -0.76 9.09 -5.68
C GLY A 18 -1.92 8.93 -6.66
N THR A 19 -1.61 8.53 -7.88
CA THR A 19 -2.61 8.23 -8.92
C THR A 19 -3.25 6.86 -8.69
N ASN A 20 -4.55 6.72 -9.02
CA ASN A 20 -5.26 5.43 -9.03
C ASN A 20 -4.90 4.58 -10.27
N SER A 21 -3.61 4.58 -10.64
CA SER A 21 -3.11 3.82 -11.79
C SER A 21 -2.54 2.49 -11.32
N TYR A 22 -2.65 1.45 -12.17
CA TYR A 22 -2.03 0.14 -11.88
C TYR A 22 -0.53 0.24 -11.59
N SER A 23 0.16 1.22 -12.19
CA SER A 23 1.58 1.52 -11.94
C SER A 23 1.88 1.98 -10.51
N ASN A 24 0.88 2.47 -9.78
CA ASN A 24 0.97 2.90 -8.38
C ASN A 24 0.31 1.88 -7.44
N ALA A 25 -0.10 0.71 -7.92
CA ALA A 25 -0.72 -0.33 -7.12
C ALA A 25 0.30 -1.39 -6.69
N GLN A 26 0.32 -1.74 -5.41
CA GLN A 26 1.18 -2.78 -4.84
C GLN A 26 0.35 -3.76 -4.04
N VAL A 27 0.60 -5.06 -4.22
CA VAL A 27 -0.05 -6.10 -3.43
C VAL A 27 0.70 -6.25 -2.11
N LEU A 28 0.03 -5.95 -1.00
CA LEU A 28 0.55 -6.08 0.35
C LEU A 28 -0.34 -6.97 1.20
N SER A 29 0.24 -7.66 2.18
CA SER A 29 -0.57 -8.36 3.17
C SER A 29 -1.28 -7.37 4.11
N ARG A 30 -2.40 -7.78 4.73
CA ARG A 30 -3.09 -7.00 5.78
C ARG A 30 -2.14 -6.40 6.84
N LYS A 31 -1.11 -7.15 7.25
CA LYS A 31 -0.17 -6.73 8.29
C LYS A 31 0.73 -5.61 7.76
N GLU A 32 1.32 -5.82 6.60
CA GLU A 32 2.18 -4.82 5.94
C GLU A 32 1.41 -3.56 5.59
N ASN A 33 0.16 -3.68 5.11
CA ASN A 33 -0.70 -2.54 4.84
C ASN A 33 -1.02 -1.73 6.11
N ARG A 34 -1.22 -2.41 7.25
CA ARG A 34 -1.46 -1.76 8.55
C ARG A 34 -0.20 -1.08 9.08
N GLU A 35 0.97 -1.67 8.87
CA GLU A 35 2.27 -1.11 9.26
C GLU A 35 2.68 0.08 8.36
N LYS A 36 2.41 -0.01 7.06
CA LYS A 36 2.63 1.05 6.07
C LYS A 36 1.72 2.24 6.31
N SER A 37 0.42 2.02 6.46
CA SER A 37 -0.56 3.09 6.72
C SER A 37 -0.35 4.25 5.72
N ASN A 38 -0.21 5.49 6.20
CA ASN A 38 0.01 6.69 5.37
C ASN A 38 1.50 7.09 5.21
N LYS A 39 2.43 6.15 5.41
CA LYS A 39 3.86 6.41 5.29
C LYS A 39 4.31 6.23 3.84
N LEU A 40 5.08 7.19 3.33
CA LEU A 40 5.80 7.01 2.08
C LEU A 40 6.90 5.96 2.30
N PRO A 41 7.22 5.14 1.29
CA PRO A 41 8.45 4.35 1.36
C PRO A 41 9.62 5.30 1.64
N PRO A 42 10.59 4.92 2.50
CA PRO A 42 11.79 5.72 2.70
C PRO A 42 12.46 5.90 1.34
N GLU A 43 12.69 7.14 0.96
CA GLU A 43 13.29 7.51 -0.32
C GLU A 43 14.69 6.88 -0.40
N THR A 44 14.90 5.98 -1.37
CA THR A 44 16.21 5.42 -1.73
C THR A 44 17.00 6.37 -2.60
#